data_AF-A0A963WRY6-F1
#
_entry.id   AF-A0A963WRY6-F1
#
_cell.length_a   1.000
_cell.length_b   1.000
_cell.length_c   1.000
_cell.angle_alpha   90.00
_cell.angle_beta   90.00
_cell.angle_gamma   90.00
#
_symmetry.space_group_name_H-M   'P 1'
#
loop_
_entity.id
_entity.type
_entity.pdbx_description
1 polymer ?
#
loop_
_entity_poly.entity_id
_entity_poly.type
_entity_poly.pdbx_seq_one_letter_code
_entity_poly.pdbx_strand_id
1 'polypeptide(L)'
;DYAAAGIPMMPVVAGERSTRRQVLGYSVLLLATALLPWAISGTGIIYGLAALVLSGLFVALAVPVGLRQSGPDDSMKPEKRLFAFSVLYLFALFTALVADRMVLA
;
A
#
# COMPACT_ATOMS: atom_id res chain seq x y z
N ASP A 1 -2.56 -3.96 -21.83
CA ASP A 1 -1.88 -4.87 -22.76
C ASP A 1 -0.44 -4.40 -22.99
N TYR A 2 0.39 -4.51 -21.95
CA TYR A 2 1.71 -3.89 -21.94
C TYR A 2 2.80 -4.79 -22.53
N ALA A 3 2.62 -6.11 -22.43
CA ALA A 3 3.45 -7.09 -23.12
C ALA A 3 3.31 -6.95 -24.64
N ALA A 4 2.08 -6.80 -25.15
CA ALA A 4 1.83 -6.60 -26.58
C ALA A 4 2.45 -5.30 -27.12
N ALA A 5 2.56 -4.26 -26.27
CA ALA A 5 3.19 -3.00 -26.60
C ALA A 5 4.72 -2.97 -26.41
N GLY A 6 5.34 -4.09 -26.01
CA GLY A 6 6.79 -4.17 -25.77
C GLY A 6 7.28 -3.35 -24.58
N ILE A 7 6.39 -2.95 -23.65
CA ILE A 7 6.74 -2.11 -22.50
C ILE A 7 7.32 -2.99 -21.38
N PRO A 8 8.57 -2.74 -20.93
CA PRO A 8 9.24 -3.55 -19.92
C PRO A 8 8.69 -3.23 -18.52
N MET A 9 7.52 -3.78 -18.20
CA MET A 9 6.97 -3.71 -16.85
C MET A 9 7.39 -4.89 -15.98
N MET A 10 7.40 -4.68 -14.66
CA MET A 10 7.86 -5.71 -13.72
C MET A 10 7.20 -7.09 -13.91
N PRO A 11 5.87 -7.20 -14.15
CA PRO A 11 5.25 -8.50 -14.44
C PRO A 11 5.73 -9.13 -15.76
N VAL A 12 6.12 -8.32 -16.75
CA VAL A 12 6.61 -8.77 -18.06
C VAL A 12 8.06 -9.23 -17.98
N VAL A 13 8.89 -8.52 -17.21
CA VAL A 13 10.34 -8.79 -17.11
C VAL A 13 10.66 -9.87 -16.07
N ALA A 14 10.04 -9.80 -14.89
CA ALA A 14 10.36 -10.65 -13.74
C ALA A 14 9.21 -11.59 -13.32
N GLY A 15 8.10 -11.57 -14.06
CA GLY A 15 6.92 -12.40 -13.79
C GLY A 15 6.01 -11.83 -12.70
N GLU A 16 4.72 -12.18 -12.77
CA GLU A 16 3.70 -11.73 -11.82
C GLU A 16 4.02 -12.10 -10.37
N ARG A 17 4.62 -13.29 -10.15
CA ARG A 17 4.97 -13.76 -8.80
C ARG A 17 6.00 -12.86 -8.13
N SER A 18 6.99 -12.38 -8.89
CA SER A 18 7.98 -11.42 -8.38
C SER A 18 7.30 -10.12 -8.00
N THR A 19 6.45 -9.59 -8.89
CA THR A 19 5.70 -8.36 -8.63
C THR A 19 4.84 -8.43 -7.38
N ARG A 20 4.09 -9.52 -7.19
CA ARG A 20 3.25 -9.68 -5.99
C ARG A 20 4.07 -9.76 -4.69
N ARG A 21 5.22 -10.44 -4.70
CA ARG A 21 6.13 -10.46 -3.53
C ARG A 21 6.67 -9.06 -3.22
N GLN A 22 7.01 -8.29 -4.24
CA GLN A 22 7.47 -6.91 -4.07
C GLN A 22 6.36 -6.01 -3.53
N VAL A 23 5.11 -6.17 -3.98
CA VAL A 23 3.95 -5.45 -3.41
C VAL A 23 3.86 -5.66 -1.90
N LEU A 24 3.98 -6.89 -1.42
CA LEU A 24 3.96 -7.18 0.01
C LEU A 24 5.17 -6.56 0.73
N GLY A 25 6.37 -6.72 0.19
CA GLY A 25 7.59 -6.14 0.77
C GLY A 25 7.53 -4.62 0.89
N TYR A 26 7.09 -3.93 -0.16
CA TYR A 26 6.92 -2.48 -0.16
C TYR A 26 5.77 -2.02 0.74
N SER A 27 4.73 -2.84 0.94
CA SER A 27 3.65 -2.50 1.89
C SER A 27 4.15 -2.49 3.34
N VAL A 28 5.05 -3.41 3.71
CA VAL A 28 5.68 -3.41 5.04
C VAL A 28 6.60 -2.19 5.19
N LEU A 29 7.38 -1.86 4.15
CA LEU A 29 8.22 -0.67 4.16
C LEU A 29 7.37 0.61 4.26
N LEU A 30 6.23 0.67 3.56
CA LEU A 30 5.27 1.76 3.63
C LEU A 30 4.74 1.97 5.05
N LEU A 31 4.45 0.89 5.79
CA LEU A 31 4.04 1.00 7.19
C LEU A 31 5.13 1.64 8.04
N ALA A 32 6.37 1.17 7.89
CA ALA A 32 7.50 1.74 8.62
C ALA A 32 7.70 3.23 8.28
N THR A 33 7.64 3.59 7.00
CA THR A 33 7.85 4.98 6.56
C THR A 33 6.71 5.91 6.91
N ALA A 34 5.45 5.43 6.89
CA ALA A 34 4.28 6.22 7.29
C ALA A 34 4.27 6.54 8.79
N LEU A 35 4.92 5.73 9.63
CA LEU A 35 5.06 5.99 11.07
C LEU A 35 6.23 6.92 11.41
N LEU A 36 7.16 7.17 10.49
CA LEU A 36 8.34 8.00 10.75
C LEU A 36 7.99 9.42 11.22
N PRO A 37 7.04 10.16 10.60
CA PRO A 37 6.71 11.52 11.03
C PRO A 37 6.22 11.58 12.48
N TRP A 38 5.56 10.53 12.96
CA TRP A 38 5.14 10.43 14.36
C TRP A 38 6.31 10.04 15.27
N ALA A 39 7.15 9.08 14.83
CA ALA A 39 8.32 8.62 15.60
C ALA A 39 9.36 9.73 15.87
N ILE A 40 9.53 10.67 14.93
CA ILE A 40 10.43 11.83 15.09
C ILE A 40 9.76 13.03 15.77
N SER A 41 8.55 12.86 16.33
CA SER A 41 7.76 13.94 16.93
C SER A 41 7.41 15.10 15.97
N GLY A 42 7.34 14.82 14.67
CA GLY A 42 6.94 15.80 13.64
C GLY A 42 5.43 15.91 13.44
N THR A 43 4.65 14.98 14.00
CA THR A 43 3.18 14.94 13.96
C THR A 43 2.65 14.45 15.30
N GLY A 44 1.39 14.78 15.59
CA GLY A 44 0.69 14.40 16.80
C GLY A 44 0.07 13.00 16.76
N ILE A 45 -0.67 12.68 17.83
CA ILE A 45 -1.25 11.35 18.06
C ILE A 45 -2.37 11.01 17.08
N ILE A 46 -3.07 12.02 16.53
CA ILE A 46 -4.16 11.80 15.56
C ILE A 46 -3.57 11.19 14.29
N TYR A 47 -2.48 11.79 13.78
CA TYR A 47 -1.77 11.23 12.63
C TYR A 47 -1.16 9.87 12.96
N GLY A 48 -0.47 9.73 14.10
CA GLY A 48 0.19 8.48 14.49
C GLY A 48 -0.75 7.27 14.53
N LEU A 49 -1.93 7.42 15.15
CA LEU A 49 -2.94 6.36 15.20
C LEU A 49 -3.54 6.06 13.81
N ALA A 50 -3.85 7.11 13.03
CA ALA A 50 -4.37 6.93 11.69
C ALA A 50 -3.36 6.19 10.79
N ALA A 51 -2.09 6.59 10.81
CA ALA A 51 -1.01 5.94 10.08
C ALA A 51 -0.87 4.47 10.48
N LEU A 52 -0.84 4.16 11.77
CA LEU A 52 -0.73 2.78 12.26
C LEU A 52 -1.88 1.89 11.75
N VAL A 53 -3.13 2.35 11.90
CA VAL A 53 -4.31 1.58 11.50
C VAL A 53 -4.40 1.44 9.98
N LEU A 54 -4.24 2.54 9.24
CA LEU A 54 -4.34 2.54 7.79
C LEU A 54 -3.24 1.69 7.15
N SER A 55 -1.98 1.83 7.60
CA SER A 55 -0.87 1.06 7.05
C SER A 55 -0.92 -0.40 7.47
N GLY A 56 -1.39 -0.70 8.70
CA GLY A 56 -1.65 -2.07 9.14
C GLY A 56 -2.69 -2.78 8.28
N LEU A 57 -3.80 -2.10 7.97
CA LEU A 57 -4.81 -2.59 7.03
C LEU A 57 -4.26 -2.76 5.61
N PHE A 58 -3.40 -1.85 5.16
CA PHE A 58 -2.74 -1.95 3.85
C PHE A 58 -1.90 -3.23 3.75
N VAL A 59 -1.08 -3.50 4.76
CA VAL A 59 -0.27 -4.74 4.82
C VAL A 59 -1.18 -5.96 4.86
N ALA A 60 -2.24 -5.96 5.67
CA ALA A 60 -3.19 -7.07 5.74
C ALA A 60 -3.86 -7.38 4.39
N LEU A 61 -4.16 -6.36 3.58
CA LEU A 61 -4.69 -6.51 2.23
C LEU A 61 -3.61 -6.93 1.21
N ALA A 62 -2.34 -6.60 1.46
CA ALA A 62 -1.21 -6.99 0.61
C ALA A 62 -0.76 -8.44 0.84
N VAL A 63 -0.98 -9.03 2.02
CA VAL A 63 -0.67 -10.44 2.31
C VAL A 63 -1.32 -11.42 1.32
N PRO A 64 -2.64 -11.40 1.07
CA PRO A 64 -3.26 -12.30 0.10
C PRO A 64 -2.79 -12.04 -1.34
N VAL A 65 -2.34 -10.82 -1.68
CA VAL A 65 -1.71 -10.54 -2.96
C VAL A 65 -0.33 -11.22 -3.04
N GLY A 66 0.52 -11.01 -2.03
CA GLY A 66 1.89 -11.53 -2.01
C GLY A 66 2.02 -13.05 -1.95
N LEU A 67 1.03 -13.74 -1.39
CA LEU A 67 1.06 -15.19 -1.19
C LEU A 67 0.37 -15.99 -2.31
N ARG A 68 -0.39 -15.34 -3.20
CA ARG A 68 -1.15 -16.08 -4.20
C ARG A 68 -0.31 -16.55 -5.38
N GLN A 69 -0.84 -17.54 -6.09
CA GLN A 69 -0.38 -18.00 -7.39
C GLN A 69 -1.48 -17.75 -8.43
N SER A 70 -1.10 -17.34 -9.65
CA SER A 70 -2.05 -17.12 -10.74
C SER A 70 -2.57 -18.46 -11.25
N GLY A 71 -3.88 -18.56 -11.49
CA GLY A 71 -4.50 -19.69 -12.17
C GLY A 71 -5.03 -19.29 -13.56
N PRO A 72 -5.42 -20.26 -14.41
CA PRO A 72 -6.18 -19.94 -15.62
C PRO A 72 -7.49 -19.24 -15.22
N ASP A 73 -7.78 -18.10 -15.86
CA ASP A 73 -8.94 -17.22 -15.60
C ASP A 73 -8.88 -16.35 -14.31
N ASP A 74 -7.69 -15.90 -13.94
CA ASP A 74 -7.47 -15.05 -12.75
C ASP A 74 -8.02 -13.62 -12.91
N SER A 75 -9.13 -13.36 -12.22
CA SER A 75 -9.82 -12.04 -12.19
C SER A 75 -9.08 -10.90 -11.47
N MET A 76 -7.93 -11.16 -10.82
CA MET A 76 -7.13 -10.18 -10.07
C MET A 76 -7.91 -9.44 -8.96
N LYS A 77 -8.88 -10.11 -8.33
CA LYS A 77 -9.73 -9.50 -7.28
C LYS A 77 -8.93 -8.92 -6.10
N PRO A 78 -7.97 -9.64 -5.49
CA PRO A 78 -7.11 -9.10 -4.43
C PRO A 78 -6.34 -7.83 -4.82
N GLU A 79 -5.72 -7.77 -6.00
CA GLU A 79 -4.95 -6.59 -6.44
C GLU A 79 -5.86 -5.40 -6.67
N LYS A 80 -7.03 -5.61 -7.30
CA LYS A 80 -8.01 -4.54 -7.50
C LYS A 80 -8.51 -3.98 -6.18
N ARG A 81 -8.75 -4.84 -5.19
CA ARG A 81 -9.14 -4.41 -3.84
C ARG A 81 -8.03 -3.63 -3.15
N LEU A 82 -6.79 -4.11 -3.21
CA LEU A 82 -5.64 -3.40 -2.65
C LEU A 82 -5.44 -2.03 -3.31
N PHE A 83 -5.58 -1.96 -4.63
CA PHE A 83 -5.49 -0.72 -5.39
C PHE A 83 -6.58 0.28 -4.98
N ALA A 84 -7.83 -0.14 -4.92
CA ALA A 84 -8.92 0.72 -4.46
C ALA A 84 -8.68 1.22 -3.03
N PHE A 85 -8.22 0.34 -2.14
CA PHE A 85 -7.84 0.73 -0.78
C PHE A 85 -6.65 1.69 -0.77
N SER A 86 -5.65 1.55 -1.67
CA SER A 86 -4.50 2.45 -1.72
C SER A 86 -4.87 3.90 -2.06
N VAL A 87 -5.90 4.08 -2.89
CA VAL A 87 -6.43 5.41 -3.20
C VAL A 87 -7.08 6.00 -1.96
N LEU A 88 -7.98 5.26 -1.31
CA LEU A 88 -8.61 5.69 -0.05
C LEU A 88 -7.57 5.96 1.05
N TYR A 89 -6.59 5.08 1.19
CA TYR A 89 -5.48 5.20 2.13
C TYR A 89 -4.76 6.54 1.99
N LEU A 90 -4.43 6.92 0.76
CA LEU A 90 -3.72 8.17 0.49
C LEU A 90 -4.53 9.38 0.95
N PHE A 91 -5.81 9.44 0.57
CA PHE A 91 -6.71 10.51 1.00
C PHE A 91 -6.86 10.54 2.52
N ALA A 92 -7.17 9.40 3.13
CA ALA A 92 -7.39 9.30 4.58
C ALA A 92 -6.14 9.69 5.39
N LEU A 93 -4.95 9.27 4.96
CA LEU A 93 -3.69 9.57 5.65
C LEU A 93 -3.37 11.07 5.58
N PHE A 94 -3.54 11.70 4.41
CA PHE A 94 -3.33 13.15 4.28
C PHE A 94 -4.41 13.96 5.00
N THR A 95 -5.66 13.52 4.99
CA THR A 95 -6.71 14.15 5.80
C THR A 95 -6.38 14.07 7.28
N ALA A 96 -5.90 12.92 7.78
CA ALA A 96 -5.47 12.77 9.16
C ALA A 96 -4.29 13.70 9.49
N LEU A 97 -3.33 13.86 8.58
CA LEU A 97 -2.21 14.80 8.73
C LEU A 97 -2.70 16.25 8.86
N VAL A 98 -3.64 16.67 8.01
CA VAL A 98 -4.21 18.02 8.08
C VAL A 98 -5.00 18.21 9.38
N ALA A 99 -5.83 17.24 9.75
CA ALA A 99 -6.62 17.29 10.98
C ALA A 99 -5.71 17.37 12.22
N ASP A 100 -4.66 16.56 12.27
CA ASP A 100 -3.65 16.61 13.34
C ASP A 100 -3.00 17.99 13.43
N ARG A 101 -2.60 18.57 12.27
CA ARG A 101 -1.99 19.91 12.22
C ARG A 101 -2.94 21.03 12.63
N MET A 102 -4.25 20.87 12.43
CA MET A 102 -5.25 21.88 12.79
C MET A 102 -5.66 21.82 14.27
N VAL A 103 -5.58 20.65 14.90
CA VAL A 103 -6.07 20.43 16.27
C VAL A 103 -4.95 20.46 17.31
N LEU A 104 -3.77 19.89 17.00
CA LEU A 104 -2.72 19.62 17.97
C LEU A 104 -1.41 20.39 17.75
N ALA A 105 -1.31 21.21 16.70
CA ALA A 105 -0.08 21.88 16.30
C ALA A 105 -0.26 23.37 15.98
#